data_AF-A0A936MF13-F1
#
_entry.id   AF-A0A936MF13-F1
#
_cell.length_a   1.000
_cell.length_b   1.000
_cell.length_c   1.000
_cell.angle_alpha   90.00
_cell.angle_beta   90.00
_cell.angle_gamma   90.00
#
_symmetry.space_group_name_H-M   'P 1'
#
loop_
_entity.id
_entity.type
_entity.pdbx_description
1 polymer ?
#
loop_
_entity_poly.entity_id
_entity_poly.type
_entity_poly.pdbx_seq_one_letter_code
_entity_poly.pdbx_strand_id
1 'polypeptide(L)' 'MDSNHISPTIKTGNEQLFDNSKQLGFSLFDFWRWSVSDILSNATRGRFAEFIVATATGIDMTAVRDEWGAYDL' A
#
# COMPACT_ATOMS: atom_id res chain seq x y z
N MET A 1 13.38 -25.44 8.92
CA MET A 1 12.06 -24.93 9.34
C MET A 1 11.73 -23.84 8.35
N ASP A 2 10.93 -24.17 7.34
CA ASP A 2 10.61 -23.24 6.26
C ASP A 2 9.54 -22.27 6.78
N SER A 3 9.98 -21.08 7.19
CA SER A 3 9.08 -19.96 7.44
C SER A 3 8.40 -19.62 6.13
N ASN A 4 7.12 -19.98 6.03
CA ASN A 4 6.27 -19.72 4.88
C ASN A 4 6.15 -18.19 4.68
N HIS A 5 7.10 -17.59 3.96
CA HIS A 5 7.12 -16.17 3.69
C HIS A 5 5.98 -15.86 2.71
N ILE A 6 4.90 -15.30 3.23
CA ILE A 6 3.83 -14.76 2.38
C ILE A 6 4.38 -13.47 1.80
N SER A 7 4.82 -13.51 0.54
CA SER A 7 5.19 -12.32 -0.20
C SER A 7 3.95 -11.44 -0.36
N PRO A 8 3.99 -10.18 0.11
CA PRO A 8 2.87 -9.27 -0.09
C PRO A 8 2.69 -8.99 -1.58
N THR A 9 1.45 -8.92 -2.03
CA THR A 9 1.09 -8.54 -3.40
C THR A 9 0.42 -7.18 -3.42
N ILE A 10 0.62 -6.42 -4.50
CA ILE A 10 -0.09 -5.16 -4.73
C ILE A 10 -1.59 -5.44 -4.70
N LYS A 11 -2.30 -4.64 -3.89
CA LYS A 11 -3.75 -4.69 -3.77
C LYS A 11 -4.37 -3.68 -4.74
N THR A 12 -5.54 -4.01 -5.24
CA THR A 12 -6.30 -3.18 -6.17
C THR A 12 -7.11 -2.10 -5.47
N GLY A 13 -7.40 -2.28 -4.17
CA GLY A 13 -8.33 -1.48 -3.40
C GLY A 13 -9.77 -2.01 -3.45
N ASN A 14 -10.12 -2.82 -4.46
CA ASN A 14 -11.48 -3.37 -4.62
C ASN A 14 -11.75 -4.56 -3.70
N GLU A 15 -10.73 -5.07 -2.99
CA GLU A 15 -10.86 -6.17 -2.05
C GLU A 15 -11.87 -5.81 -0.96
N GLN A 16 -12.85 -6.68 -0.76
CA GLN A 16 -13.88 -6.51 0.26
C GLN A 16 -13.33 -6.95 1.61
N LEU A 17 -13.69 -6.22 2.67
CA LEU A 17 -13.33 -6.59 4.03
C LEU A 17 -14.33 -7.61 4.58
N PHE A 18 -13.82 -8.62 5.27
CA PHE A 18 -14.61 -9.70 5.87
C PHE A 18 -14.28 -9.85 7.35
N ASP A 19 -15.30 -10.14 8.15
CA ASP A 19 -15.17 -10.74 9.47
C ASP A 19 -15.56 -12.21 9.34
N ASN A 20 -14.56 -13.10 9.41
CA ASN A 20 -14.68 -14.50 9.05
C ASN A 20 -15.25 -14.66 7.63
N SER A 21 -16.49 -15.15 7.49
CA SER A 21 -17.18 -15.32 6.21
C SER A 21 -18.19 -14.21 5.90
N LYS A 22 -18.33 -13.21 6.78
CA LYS A 22 -19.29 -12.11 6.62
C LYS A 22 -18.62 -10.89 6.01
N GLN A 23 -19.11 -10.46 4.84
CA GLN A 23 -18.67 -9.21 4.22
C GLN A 23 -19.13 -8.00 5.06
N LEU A 24 -18.22 -7.07 5.32
CA LEU A 24 -18.43 -5.90 6.19
C LEU A 24 -18.99 -4.67 5.45
N GLY A 25 -19.14 -4.74 4.12
CA GLY A 25 -19.65 -3.63 3.31
C GLY A 25 -18.65 -2.51 3.06
N PHE A 26 -17.38 -2.72 3.40
CA PHE A 26 -16.27 -1.80 3.14
C PHE A 26 -15.21 -2.49 2.30
N SER A 27 -14.53 -1.71 1.47
CA SER A 27 -13.39 -2.14 0.67
C SER A 27 -12.07 -1.66 1.25
N LEU A 28 -10.96 -2.24 0.79
CA LEU A 28 -9.62 -1.74 1.12
C LEU A 28 -9.43 -0.29 0.63
N PHE A 29 -10.07 0.09 -0.47
CA PHE A 29 -10.09 1.46 -0.98
C PHE A 29 -10.74 2.44 0.02
N ASP A 30 -11.82 2.04 0.69
CA ASP A 30 -12.45 2.87 1.73
C ASP A 30 -11.49 3.09 2.91
N PHE A 31 -10.75 2.05 3.30
CA PHE A 31 -9.73 2.16 4.34
C PHE A 31 -8.57 3.09 3.93
N TRP A 32 -8.06 2.97 2.70
CA TRP A 32 -7.01 3.87 2.22
C TRP A 32 -7.47 5.31 2.18
N ARG A 33 -8.67 5.58 1.65
CA ARG A 33 -9.25 6.92 1.70
C ARG A 33 -9.29 7.45 3.13
N TRP A 34 -9.78 6.67 4.09
CA TRP A 34 -9.83 7.11 5.48
C TRP A 34 -8.43 7.35 6.09
N SER A 35 -7.45 6.49 5.77
CA SER A 35 -6.12 6.52 6.41
C SER A 35 -5.11 7.48 5.79
N VAL A 36 -5.20 7.77 4.48
CA VAL A 36 -4.19 8.55 3.76
C VAL A 36 -4.72 9.81 3.08
N SER A 37 -5.96 10.24 3.36
CA SER A 37 -6.51 11.47 2.76
C SER A 37 -5.78 12.75 3.16
N ASP A 38 -5.20 12.80 4.37
CA ASP A 38 -4.30 13.89 4.73
C ASP A 38 -2.91 13.63 4.14
N ILE A 39 -2.73 13.97 2.87
CA ILE A 39 -1.49 13.72 2.11
C ILE A 39 -0.29 14.58 2.57
N LEU A 40 -0.53 15.64 3.34
CA LEU A 40 0.51 16.56 3.82
C LEU A 40 0.93 16.28 5.26
N SER A 41 0.27 15.33 5.93
CA SER A 41 0.68 14.87 7.26
C SER A 41 2.14 14.38 7.24
N ASN A 42 2.80 14.46 8.39
CA ASN A 42 4.18 13.99 8.52
C ASN A 42 4.34 12.50 8.17
N ALA A 43 3.28 11.68 8.33
CA ALA A 43 3.33 10.24 8.08
C ALA A 43 3.13 9.87 6.60
N THR A 44 2.42 10.71 5.83
CA THR A 44 2.01 10.42 4.43
C THR A 44 2.81 11.22 3.41
N ARG A 45 3.29 12.42 3.78
CA ARG A 45 4.02 13.32 2.89
C ARG A 45 5.25 12.68 2.24
N GLY A 46 6.04 11.93 3.02
CA GLY A 46 7.23 11.24 2.51
C GLY A 46 6.88 10.19 1.44
N ARG A 47 5.89 9.35 1.73
CA ARG A 47 5.41 8.31 0.79
C ARG A 47 4.84 8.91 -0.48
N PHE A 48 4.16 10.05 -0.38
CA PHE A 48 3.63 10.75 -1.55
C PHE A 48 4.76 11.34 -2.43
N ALA A 49 5.81 11.89 -1.82
CA ALA A 49 6.97 12.36 -2.57
C ALA A 49 7.69 11.22 -3.30
N GLU A 50 7.88 10.08 -2.63
CA GLU A 50 8.44 8.86 -3.22
C GLU A 50 7.60 8.39 -4.43
N PHE A 51 6.28 8.34 -4.26
CA PHE A 51 5.36 8.00 -5.35
C PHE A 51 5.50 8.95 -6.56
N ILE A 52 5.61 10.27 -6.33
CA ILE A 52 5.85 11.23 -7.42
C ILE A 52 7.14 10.91 -8.16
N VAL A 53 8.24 10.65 -7.45
CA VAL A 53 9.52 10.33 -8.10
C VAL A 53 9.42 9.03 -8.89
N ALA A 54 8.82 7.98 -8.32
CA ALA A 54 8.59 6.71 -9.02
C ALA A 54 7.78 6.89 -10.31
N THR A 55 6.74 7.74 -10.30
CA THR A 55 5.95 8.04 -11.51
C THR A 55 6.77 8.77 -12.57
N ALA A 56 7.71 9.62 -12.15
CA ALA A 56 8.57 10.37 -13.08
C ALA A 56 9.69 9.51 -13.67
N THR A 57 10.18 8.52 -12.92
CA THR A 57 11.30 7.66 -13.34
C THR A 57 10.87 6.39 -14.07
N GLY A 58 9.57 6.05 -14.04
CA GLY A 58 9.04 4.86 -14.70
C GLY A 58 9.44 3.55 -14.00
N ILE A 59 9.74 3.62 -12.71
CA ILE A 59 10.02 2.43 -11.88
C ILE A 59 8.77 1.54 -11.86
N ASP A 60 8.99 0.23 -11.85
CA ASP A 60 7.93 -0.76 -11.78
C ASP A 60 7.16 -0.66 -10.44
N MET A 61 5.92 -0.20 -10.50
CA MET A 61 5.02 -0.05 -9.35
C MET A 61 4.18 -1.32 -9.08
N THR A 62 4.42 -2.41 -9.80
CA THR A 62 3.69 -3.67 -9.61
C THR A 62 4.27 -4.50 -8.46
N ALA A 63 5.44 -4.12 -7.93
CA ALA A 63 6.04 -4.68 -6.73
C ALA A 63 5.63 -3.90 -5.49
N VAL A 64 5.44 -4.61 -4.36
CA VAL A 64 5.20 -3.96 -3.06
C VAL A 64 6.47 -3.24 -2.63
N ARG A 65 6.32 -1.96 -2.26
CA ARG A 65 7.39 -1.10 -1.74
C ARG A 65 8.07 -1.75 -0.53
N ASP A 66 9.40 -1.85 -0.57
CA ASP A 66 10.19 -2.32 0.56
C ASP A 66 10.45 -1.17 1.54
N GLU A 67 9.73 -1.16 2.67
CA GLU A 67 9.88 -0.13 3.69
C GLU A 67 11.25 -0.15 4.40
N TRP A 68 12.06 -1.19 4.18
CA TRP A 68 13.41 -1.36 4.76
C TRP A 68 14.51 -1.43 3.70
N GLY A 69 14.23 -1.04 2.46
CA GLY A 69 15.22 -0.94 1.40
C GLY A 69 16.38 -0.03 1.82
N ALA A 70 17.59 -0.30 1.31
CA ALA A 70 18.74 0.57 1.54
C ALA A 70 18.55 1.99 0.96
N TYR A 71 17.58 2.13 0.06
CA TYR A 71 17.15 3.36 -0.58
C TYR A 71 15.62 3.33 -0.72
N ASP A 72 14.99 4.50 -0.69
CA ASP A 72 13.54 4.62 -0.88
C ASP A 72 13.12 4.36 -2.35
N LEU A 73 14.03 4.51 -3.32
CA LEU A 73 13.84 4.20 -4.75
C LEU A 73 15.13 3.65 -5.39
#